data_AF-A0A917UR47-F1
#
_entry.id   AF-A0A917UR47-F1
#
_cell.length_a   1.000
_cell.length_b   1.000
_cell.length_c   1.000
_cell.angle_alpha   90.00
_cell.angle_beta   90.00
_cell.angle_gamma   90.00
#
_symmetry.space_group_name_H-M   'P 1'
#
loop_
_entity.id
_entity.type
_entity.pdbx_description
1 polymer ?
#
loop_
_entity_poly.entity_id
_entity_poly.type
_entity_poly.pdbx_seq_one_letter_code
_entity_poly.pdbx_strand_id
1 'polypeptide(L)'
;MSKDDLIPLFDELCGLGTPTILGFLNQHGYNIAQTSASMRHHFTQMRYVLRDGIGVKIACKASGKDPKANLNGTDLIPELIAYLVDHSARDCQLFAMGTREPWVTEGSKSLFAGRPFHAIEGHQENEVYLDFFKAHYQPGTLAVIVLALGMPRQEELASFLKQTLDVPCLLICGGAMLDFASGRFPRAPLLMRRMGLEWLFRLLLEPRRLFGRYVVGIPLFLYYIARNGVRLNRPRSGQQTAHHAPLPFPETSSESASVNTALDCTLASTSDATSDCNAKTANHG
;
A
#
# COMPACT_ATOMS: atom_id res chain seq x y z
N MET A 1 15.81 -8.87 -0.41
CA MET A 1 16.44 -8.46 -1.67
C MET A 1 17.68 -7.66 -1.40
N SER A 2 18.77 -8.02 -2.07
CA SER A 2 20.00 -7.24 -2.20
C SER A 2 19.77 -6.04 -3.15
N LYS A 3 20.80 -5.20 -3.37
CA LYS A 3 20.74 -4.19 -4.43
C LYS A 3 20.86 -4.81 -5.82
N ASP A 4 21.58 -5.91 -5.94
CA ASP A 4 21.79 -6.60 -7.21
C ASP A 4 20.48 -7.24 -7.72
N ASP A 5 19.52 -7.49 -6.83
CA ASP A 5 18.19 -8.01 -7.16
C ASP A 5 17.24 -6.92 -7.71
N LEU A 6 17.64 -5.64 -7.77
CA LEU A 6 16.75 -4.54 -8.15
C LEU A 6 16.45 -4.51 -9.66
N ILE A 7 17.47 -4.71 -10.50
CA ILE A 7 17.26 -4.72 -11.95
C ILE A 7 16.30 -5.85 -12.38
N PRO A 8 16.49 -7.12 -11.95
CA PRO A 8 15.52 -8.18 -12.25
C PRO A 8 14.10 -7.86 -11.76
N LEU A 9 13.96 -7.23 -10.59
CA LEU A 9 12.65 -6.77 -10.11
C LEU A 9 12.05 -5.72 -11.05
N PHE A 10 12.83 -4.73 -11.45
CA PHE A 10 12.34 -3.65 -12.30
C PHE A 10 11.94 -4.17 -13.68
N ASP A 11 12.72 -5.10 -14.25
CA ASP A 11 12.38 -5.78 -15.51
C ASP A 11 11.06 -6.55 -15.40
N GLU A 12 10.82 -7.25 -14.28
CA GLU A 12 9.53 -7.90 -14.05
C GLU A 12 8.38 -6.88 -13.97
N LEU A 13 8.62 -5.74 -13.33
CA LEU A 13 7.62 -4.67 -13.18
C LEU A 13 7.31 -3.94 -14.50
N CYS A 14 8.23 -3.92 -15.46
CA CYS A 14 7.96 -3.46 -16.83
C CYS A 14 6.95 -4.37 -17.56
N GLY A 15 6.96 -5.67 -17.24
CA GLY A 15 6.16 -6.70 -17.89
C GLY A 15 4.80 -6.97 -17.27
N LEU A 16 4.30 -6.12 -16.37
CA LEU A 16 3.09 -6.39 -15.60
C LEU A 16 1.87 -6.61 -16.50
N GLY A 17 1.17 -7.74 -16.32
CA GLY A 17 -0.10 -8.03 -16.97
C GLY A 17 -1.32 -7.66 -16.13
N THR A 18 -1.16 -7.56 -14.81
CA THR A 18 -2.25 -7.40 -13.84
C THR A 18 -1.87 -6.41 -12.75
N PRO A 19 -2.86 -5.86 -12.00
CA PRO A 19 -2.60 -4.99 -10.87
C PRO A 19 -1.66 -5.63 -9.84
N THR A 20 -0.55 -4.95 -9.57
CA THR A 20 0.49 -5.40 -8.66
C THR A 20 0.77 -4.35 -7.61
N ILE A 21 0.77 -4.76 -6.34
CA ILE A 21 1.08 -3.87 -5.21
C ILE A 21 2.54 -4.06 -4.78
N LEU A 22 3.25 -2.95 -4.72
CA LEU A 22 4.57 -2.78 -4.14
C LEU A 22 4.47 -1.94 -2.85
N GLY A 23 4.70 -2.59 -1.72
CA GLY A 23 4.65 -1.94 -0.41
C GLY A 23 5.97 -2.00 0.35
N PHE A 24 6.02 -1.26 1.46
CA PHE A 24 7.18 -1.18 2.35
C PHE A 24 6.77 -1.55 3.77
N LEU A 25 7.46 -2.51 4.35
CA LEU A 25 7.31 -2.85 5.76
C LEU A 25 8.32 -2.07 6.59
N ASN A 26 7.81 -1.25 7.48
CA ASN A 26 8.57 -0.60 8.55
C ASN A 26 8.03 -1.01 9.93
N GLN A 27 8.66 -0.53 11.00
CA GLN A 27 8.28 -0.85 12.38
C GLN A 27 6.81 -0.56 12.71
N HIS A 28 6.25 0.50 12.13
CA HIS A 28 4.87 0.90 12.43
C HIS A 28 3.87 -0.03 11.76
N GLY A 29 4.12 -0.41 10.50
CA GLY A 29 3.30 -1.40 9.82
C GLY A 29 3.35 -2.76 10.48
N TYR A 30 4.52 -3.15 10.98
CA TYR A 30 4.64 -4.36 11.79
C TYR A 30 3.77 -4.30 13.04
N ASN A 31 3.81 -3.20 13.80
CA ASN A 31 2.99 -3.06 15.01
C ASN A 31 1.48 -3.10 14.71
N ILE A 32 1.01 -2.38 13.68
CA ILE A 32 -0.40 -2.40 13.29
C ILE A 32 -0.81 -3.81 12.88
N ALA A 33 0.02 -4.52 12.12
CA ALA A 33 -0.25 -5.90 11.69
C ALA A 33 -0.32 -6.90 12.85
N GLN A 34 0.19 -6.58 14.05
CA GLN A 34 0.07 -7.49 15.20
C GLN A 34 -1.34 -7.47 15.80
N THR A 35 -2.03 -6.34 15.73
CA THR A 35 -3.35 -6.16 16.36
C THR A 35 -4.49 -6.08 15.34
N SER A 36 -4.23 -5.75 14.09
CA SER A 36 -5.25 -5.62 13.04
C SER A 36 -5.21 -6.78 12.05
N ALA A 37 -6.29 -7.57 12.02
CA ALA A 37 -6.49 -8.62 11.02
C ALA A 37 -6.64 -8.05 9.61
N SER A 38 -7.33 -6.91 9.46
CA SER A 38 -7.45 -6.20 8.18
C SER A 38 -6.07 -5.76 7.66
N MET A 39 -5.20 -5.20 8.51
CA MET A 39 -3.85 -4.81 8.08
C MET A 39 -3.03 -6.02 7.61
N ARG A 40 -3.12 -7.16 8.32
CA ARG A 40 -2.47 -8.40 7.88
C ARG A 40 -2.98 -8.83 6.51
N HIS A 41 -4.30 -8.77 6.30
CA HIS A 41 -4.91 -9.09 5.02
C HIS A 41 -4.40 -8.17 3.89
N HIS A 42 -4.30 -6.86 4.12
CA HIS A 42 -3.75 -5.95 3.11
C HIS A 42 -2.28 -6.25 2.78
N PHE A 43 -1.46 -6.63 3.77
CA PHE A 43 -0.08 -7.07 3.51
C PHE A 43 -0.02 -8.37 2.71
N THR A 44 -0.95 -9.31 2.87
CA THR A 44 -0.98 -10.55 2.06
C THR A 44 -1.42 -10.30 0.61
N GLN A 45 -2.07 -9.17 0.33
CA GLN A 45 -2.38 -8.76 -1.04
C GLN A 45 -1.17 -8.21 -1.80
N MET A 46 -0.09 -7.82 -1.09
CA MET A 46 1.10 -7.27 -1.71
C MET A 46 1.93 -8.36 -2.39
N ARG A 47 2.28 -8.14 -3.66
CA ARG A 47 3.23 -9.02 -4.35
C ARG A 47 4.63 -8.79 -3.82
N TYR A 48 4.97 -7.52 -3.59
CA TYR A 48 6.27 -7.10 -3.10
C TYR A 48 6.14 -6.34 -1.79
N VAL A 49 6.79 -6.84 -0.74
CA VAL A 49 6.91 -6.18 0.56
C VAL A 49 8.39 -5.94 0.83
N LEU A 50 8.84 -4.70 0.59
CA LEU A 50 10.24 -4.32 0.73
C LEU A 50 10.56 -3.85 2.15
N ARG A 51 11.80 -4.06 2.56
CA ARG A 51 12.26 -3.65 3.89
C ARG A 51 12.51 -2.14 3.93
N ASP A 52 11.85 -1.47 4.85
CA ASP A 52 12.07 -0.06 5.15
C ASP A 52 12.52 0.18 6.60
N GLY A 53 13.70 0.77 6.75
CA GLY A 53 14.20 1.30 8.01
C GLY A 53 14.90 0.29 8.93
N ILE A 54 15.47 0.82 10.00
CA ILE A 54 16.31 0.07 10.95
C ILE A 54 15.53 -0.92 11.82
N GLY A 55 14.26 -0.63 12.13
CA GLY A 55 13.43 -1.51 12.95
C GLY A 55 13.29 -2.90 12.33
N VAL A 56 12.94 -2.97 11.04
CA VAL A 56 12.79 -4.27 10.37
C VAL A 56 14.14 -4.97 10.17
N LYS A 57 15.24 -4.22 10.05
CA LYS A 57 16.60 -4.81 10.10
C LYS A 57 16.84 -5.54 11.43
N ILE A 58 16.43 -4.95 12.55
CA ILE A 58 16.52 -5.58 13.88
C ILE A 58 15.63 -6.82 13.93
N ALA A 59 14.39 -6.75 13.43
CA ALA A 59 13.47 -7.89 13.38
C ALA A 59 14.05 -9.08 12.59
N CYS A 60 14.63 -8.82 11.42
CA CYS A 60 15.27 -9.85 10.59
C CYS A 60 16.42 -10.52 11.36
N LYS A 61 17.33 -9.72 11.95
CA LYS A 61 18.45 -10.24 12.74
C LYS A 61 18.00 -11.06 13.94
N ALA A 62 17.00 -10.58 14.68
CA ALA A 62 16.42 -11.30 15.82
C ALA A 62 15.75 -12.62 15.41
N SER A 63 15.33 -12.74 14.14
CA SER A 63 14.74 -13.96 13.56
C SER A 63 15.76 -14.83 12.82
N GLY A 64 17.06 -14.57 12.96
CA GLY A 64 18.12 -15.32 12.26
C GLY A 64 18.15 -15.12 10.73
N LYS A 65 17.48 -14.10 10.20
CA LYS A 65 17.43 -13.80 8.76
C LYS A 65 18.38 -12.66 8.41
N ASP A 66 19.02 -12.78 7.25
CA ASP A 66 19.79 -11.67 6.67
C ASP A 66 18.84 -10.53 6.27
N PRO A 67 18.97 -9.33 6.87
CA PRO A 67 18.10 -8.19 6.57
C PRO A 67 18.26 -7.63 5.15
N LYS A 68 19.32 -8.01 4.43
CA LYS A 68 19.66 -7.50 3.09
C LYS A 68 19.63 -5.95 3.01
N ALA A 69 19.50 -5.41 1.79
CA ALA A 69 19.58 -3.97 1.53
C ALA A 69 18.42 -3.19 2.18
N ASN A 70 18.65 -1.90 2.47
CA ASN A 70 17.60 -0.99 2.93
C ASN A 70 16.94 -0.37 1.71
N LEU A 71 15.80 -0.93 1.31
CA LEU A 71 15.06 -0.49 0.13
C LEU A 71 14.01 0.52 0.58
N ASN A 72 14.46 1.64 1.13
CA ASN A 72 13.54 2.68 1.59
C ASN A 72 12.80 3.29 0.39
N GLY A 73 11.52 3.58 0.56
CA GLY A 73 10.70 4.10 -0.54
C GLY A 73 11.17 5.46 -1.04
N THR A 74 11.72 6.31 -0.17
CA THR A 74 12.15 7.65 -0.56
C THR A 74 13.28 7.70 -1.58
N ASP A 75 14.14 6.68 -1.59
CA ASP A 75 15.26 6.57 -2.54
C ASP A 75 14.87 5.62 -3.69
N LEU A 76 14.14 4.53 -3.41
CA LEU A 76 13.79 3.53 -4.42
C LEU A 76 12.69 3.98 -5.40
N ILE A 77 11.66 4.68 -4.94
CA ILE A 77 10.48 4.99 -5.77
C ILE A 77 10.86 5.86 -6.98
N PRO A 78 11.65 6.95 -6.85
CA PRO A 78 12.11 7.72 -8.01
C PRO A 78 12.92 6.89 -9.01
N GLU A 79 13.83 6.04 -8.52
CA GLU A 79 14.68 5.18 -9.35
C GLU A 79 13.84 4.16 -10.14
N LEU A 80 12.88 3.52 -9.46
CA LEU A 80 11.94 2.60 -10.07
C LEU A 80 11.08 3.29 -11.14
N ILE A 81 10.51 4.45 -10.85
CA ILE A 81 9.66 5.17 -11.82
C ILE A 81 10.48 5.55 -13.05
N ALA A 82 11.69 6.09 -12.86
CA ALA A 82 12.56 6.43 -13.98
C ALA A 82 12.87 5.20 -14.83
N TYR A 83 13.21 4.07 -14.19
CA TYR A 83 13.47 2.82 -14.90
C TYR A 83 12.28 2.35 -15.72
N LEU A 84 11.08 2.31 -15.12
CA LEU A 84 9.85 1.88 -15.78
C LEU A 84 9.54 2.74 -17.00
N VAL A 85 9.66 4.07 -16.87
CA VAL A 85 9.41 4.98 -18.00
C VAL A 85 10.40 4.74 -19.14
N ASP A 86 11.66 4.46 -18.84
CA ASP A 86 12.70 4.33 -19.85
C ASP A 86 12.77 2.92 -20.50
N HIS A 87 12.26 1.89 -19.82
CA HIS A 87 12.45 0.48 -20.23
C HIS A 87 11.15 -0.31 -20.45
N SER A 88 9.99 0.21 -20.04
CA SER A 88 8.71 -0.47 -20.30
C SER A 88 8.39 -0.48 -21.79
N ALA A 89 7.95 -1.64 -22.30
CA ALA A 89 7.48 -1.75 -23.68
C ALA A 89 6.14 -1.00 -23.91
N ARG A 90 5.41 -0.70 -22.84
CA ARG A 90 4.21 0.15 -22.86
C ARG A 90 4.56 1.53 -22.32
N ASP A 91 3.95 2.55 -22.90
CA ASP A 91 4.01 3.89 -22.32
C ASP A 91 3.51 3.87 -20.88
N CYS A 92 4.23 4.58 -20.00
CA CYS A 92 3.86 4.69 -18.60
C CYS A 92 2.94 5.91 -18.38
N GLN A 93 1.77 5.68 -17.79
CA GLN A 93 0.89 6.75 -17.33
C GLN A 93 1.04 6.92 -15.81
N LEU A 94 1.39 8.13 -15.38
CA LEU A 94 1.80 8.40 -14.01
C LEU A 94 0.65 8.99 -13.20
N PHE A 95 0.38 8.41 -12.03
CA PHE A 95 -0.67 8.84 -11.11
C PHE A 95 -0.10 9.08 -9.71
N ALA A 96 -0.57 10.14 -9.06
CA ALA A 96 -0.27 10.46 -7.68
C ALA A 96 -1.56 10.66 -6.88
N MET A 97 -1.72 9.91 -5.80
CA MET A 97 -2.93 9.94 -4.96
C MET A 97 -2.52 10.18 -3.52
N GLY A 98 -2.79 11.36 -2.97
CA GLY A 98 -2.54 11.64 -1.56
C GLY A 98 -2.11 13.07 -1.23
N THR A 99 -1.61 13.24 -0.01
CA THR A 99 -1.34 14.55 0.62
C THR A 99 -2.47 15.57 0.37
N ARG A 100 -2.17 16.85 0.13
CA ARG A 100 -3.11 17.93 -0.22
C ARG A 100 -2.39 18.96 -1.09
N GLU A 101 -3.11 19.89 -1.70
CA GLU A 101 -2.52 21.00 -2.43
C GLU A 101 -1.85 22.03 -1.50
N PRO A 102 -0.75 22.68 -1.94
CA PRO A 102 -0.08 22.52 -3.25
C PRO A 102 0.85 21.29 -3.35
N TRP A 103 1.01 20.53 -2.27
CA TRP A 103 2.06 19.52 -2.14
C TRP A 103 1.83 18.26 -2.98
N VAL A 104 0.58 17.92 -3.30
CA VAL A 104 0.30 16.80 -4.23
C VAL A 104 0.79 17.15 -5.62
N THR A 105 0.50 18.36 -6.12
CA THR A 105 0.94 18.80 -7.43
C THR A 105 2.46 19.02 -7.49
N GLU A 106 3.02 19.78 -6.55
CA GLU A 106 4.47 20.06 -6.54
C GLU A 106 5.30 18.80 -6.28
N GLY A 107 4.81 17.91 -5.40
CA GLY A 107 5.45 16.63 -5.13
C GLY A 107 5.43 15.71 -6.34
N SER A 108 4.33 15.70 -7.09
CA SER A 108 4.21 14.91 -8.32
C SER A 108 5.12 15.45 -9.43
N LYS A 109 5.17 16.77 -9.63
CA LYS A 109 6.09 17.41 -10.59
C LYS A 109 7.54 17.00 -10.33
N SER A 110 7.97 17.06 -9.06
CA SER A 110 9.33 16.67 -8.68
C SER A 110 9.56 15.15 -8.82
N LEU A 111 8.64 14.33 -8.31
CA LEU A 111 8.76 12.87 -8.34
C LEU A 111 8.81 12.31 -9.77
N PHE A 112 7.99 12.86 -10.67
CA PHE A 112 7.89 12.41 -12.05
C PHE A 112 8.85 13.17 -12.99
N ALA A 113 9.73 14.01 -12.45
CA ALA A 113 10.71 14.81 -13.18
C ALA A 113 10.08 15.63 -14.33
N GLY A 114 8.94 16.25 -14.07
CA GLY A 114 8.22 17.11 -15.03
C GLY A 114 7.45 16.38 -16.14
N ARG A 115 7.44 15.04 -16.16
CA ARG A 115 6.64 14.25 -17.10
C ARG A 115 5.13 14.46 -16.86
N PRO A 116 4.27 14.25 -17.87
CA PRO A 116 2.81 14.32 -17.69
C PRO A 116 2.32 13.35 -16.59
N PHE A 117 1.42 13.83 -15.73
CA PHE A 117 0.86 13.04 -14.63
C PHE A 117 -0.58 13.45 -14.32
N HIS A 118 -1.28 12.58 -13.59
CA HIS A 118 -2.59 12.86 -13.01
C HIS A 118 -2.48 12.82 -11.48
N ALA A 119 -2.94 13.86 -10.79
CA ALA A 119 -2.87 13.97 -9.34
C ALA A 119 -4.25 14.21 -8.71
N ILE A 120 -4.49 13.61 -7.56
CA ILE A 120 -5.67 13.84 -6.72
C ILE A 120 -5.26 13.93 -5.24
N GLU A 121 -5.84 14.90 -4.53
CA GLU A 121 -5.62 15.08 -3.10
C GLU A 121 -6.04 13.85 -2.28
N GLY A 122 -5.45 13.73 -1.09
CA GLY A 122 -5.78 12.67 -0.16
C GLY A 122 -7.14 12.85 0.54
N HIS A 123 -7.42 11.95 1.49
CA HIS A 123 -8.63 11.94 2.32
C HIS A 123 -9.96 11.78 1.54
N GLN A 124 -9.90 11.26 0.31
CA GLN A 124 -11.08 10.85 -0.43
C GLN A 124 -11.54 9.42 -0.07
N GLU A 125 -12.79 9.12 -0.42
CA GLU A 125 -13.33 7.75 -0.41
C GLU A 125 -12.68 6.90 -1.52
N ASN A 126 -12.74 5.57 -1.36
CA ASN A 126 -12.08 4.63 -2.28
C ASN A 126 -12.61 4.76 -3.72
N GLU A 127 -13.92 4.94 -3.85
CA GLU A 127 -14.65 5.07 -5.11
C GLU A 127 -14.21 6.33 -5.88
N VAL A 128 -13.91 7.42 -5.17
CA VAL A 128 -13.43 8.67 -5.79
C VAL A 128 -12.07 8.46 -6.45
N TYR A 129 -11.15 7.71 -5.83
CA TYR A 129 -9.86 7.37 -6.47
C TYR A 129 -10.03 6.46 -7.69
N LEU A 130 -10.98 5.52 -7.62
CA LEU A 130 -11.29 4.63 -8.73
C LEU A 130 -11.88 5.40 -9.92
N ASP A 131 -12.83 6.29 -9.66
CA ASP A 131 -13.47 7.11 -10.69
C ASP A 131 -12.45 8.08 -11.31
N PHE A 132 -11.60 8.69 -10.48
CA PHE A 132 -10.47 9.49 -10.95
C PHE A 132 -9.54 8.68 -11.87
N PHE A 133 -9.16 7.47 -11.44
CA PHE A 133 -8.32 6.59 -12.27
C PHE A 133 -9.00 6.29 -13.60
N LYS A 134 -10.26 5.84 -13.58
CA LYS A 134 -11.03 5.49 -14.80
C LYS A 134 -11.21 6.67 -15.75
N ALA A 135 -11.40 7.89 -15.23
CA ALA A 135 -11.59 9.09 -16.04
C ALA A 135 -10.32 9.50 -16.82
N HIS A 136 -9.15 9.13 -16.32
CA HIS A 136 -7.86 9.54 -16.90
C HIS A 136 -7.11 8.40 -17.58
N TYR A 137 -7.35 7.15 -17.19
CA TYR A 137 -6.62 5.99 -17.68
C TYR A 137 -6.76 5.80 -19.18
N GLN A 138 -5.64 5.54 -19.86
CA GLN A 138 -5.61 5.23 -21.29
C GLN A 138 -5.29 3.74 -21.51
N PRO A 139 -6.16 2.97 -22.21
CA PRO A 139 -5.89 1.58 -22.54
C PRO A 139 -4.57 1.40 -23.31
N GLY A 140 -3.86 0.31 -23.03
CA GLY A 140 -2.58 -0.01 -23.65
C GLY A 140 -1.36 0.58 -22.94
N THR A 141 -1.55 1.43 -21.93
CA THR A 141 -0.48 1.98 -21.08
C THR A 141 -0.22 1.09 -19.85
N LEU A 142 0.94 1.27 -19.22
CA LEU A 142 1.20 0.79 -17.86
C LEU A 142 0.90 1.93 -16.88
N ALA A 143 -0.10 1.76 -16.02
CA ALA A 143 -0.38 2.76 -14.98
C ALA A 143 0.58 2.60 -13.79
N VAL A 144 1.34 3.65 -13.47
CA VAL A 144 2.18 3.69 -12.27
C VAL A 144 1.53 4.64 -11.26
N ILE A 145 1.00 4.08 -10.18
CA ILE A 145 0.16 4.78 -9.20
C ILE A 145 0.90 4.88 -7.87
N VAL A 146 1.30 6.09 -7.49
CA VAL A 146 1.96 6.38 -6.22
C VAL A 146 0.92 6.81 -5.18
N LEU A 147 0.71 5.97 -4.17
CA LEU A 147 -0.21 6.21 -3.05
C LEU A 147 0.54 6.88 -1.90
N ALA A 148 0.23 8.15 -1.61
CA ALA A 148 0.87 8.96 -0.58
C ALA A 148 -0.13 9.36 0.53
N LEU A 149 -0.85 8.37 1.07
CA LEU A 149 -1.90 8.54 2.08
C LEU A 149 -1.43 8.20 3.50
N GLY A 150 -0.24 7.59 3.62
CA GLY A 150 0.21 7.02 4.86
C GLY A 150 -0.50 5.70 5.19
N MET A 151 0.04 5.03 6.20
CA MET A 151 -0.43 3.73 6.65
C MET A 151 -1.44 3.90 7.80
N PRO A 152 -2.54 3.15 7.83
CA PRO A 152 -2.89 1.99 6.97
C PRO A 152 -3.67 2.32 5.68
N ARG A 153 -4.06 3.58 5.47
CA ARG A 153 -5.00 3.98 4.40
C ARG A 153 -4.50 3.63 3.00
N GLN A 154 -3.21 3.77 2.73
CA GLN A 154 -2.64 3.43 1.41
C GLN A 154 -2.67 1.92 1.13
N GLU A 155 -2.48 1.07 2.14
CA GLU A 155 -2.51 -0.39 1.97
C GLU A 155 -3.94 -0.90 1.73
N GLU A 156 -4.91 -0.26 2.39
CA GLU A 156 -6.33 -0.49 2.17
C GLU A 156 -6.72 -0.10 0.74
N LEU A 157 -6.42 1.14 0.32
CA LEU A 157 -6.73 1.62 -1.02
C LEU A 157 -6.01 0.80 -2.11
N ALA A 158 -4.75 0.42 -1.89
CA ALA A 158 -4.03 -0.45 -2.81
C ALA A 158 -4.73 -1.80 -2.99
N SER A 159 -5.22 -2.39 -1.89
CA SER A 159 -5.94 -3.66 -1.94
C SER A 159 -7.26 -3.52 -2.69
N PHE A 160 -8.01 -2.45 -2.43
CA PHE A 160 -9.25 -2.12 -3.14
C PHE A 160 -8.99 -1.96 -4.64
N LEU A 161 -8.06 -1.09 -5.04
CA LEU A 161 -7.75 -0.85 -6.45
C LEU A 161 -7.25 -2.13 -7.14
N LYS A 162 -6.43 -2.94 -6.49
CA LYS A 162 -5.96 -4.23 -7.05
C LYS A 162 -7.12 -5.17 -7.33
N GLN A 163 -8.15 -5.20 -6.47
CA GLN A 163 -9.31 -6.07 -6.63
C GLN A 163 -10.31 -5.56 -7.66
N THR A 164 -10.35 -4.24 -7.89
CA THR A 164 -11.34 -3.61 -8.78
C THR A 164 -10.81 -3.32 -10.18
N LEU A 165 -9.51 -3.11 -10.34
CA LEU A 165 -8.89 -2.87 -11.64
C LEU A 165 -8.59 -4.19 -12.35
N ASP A 166 -8.74 -4.21 -13.66
CA ASP A 166 -8.35 -5.35 -14.52
C ASP A 166 -7.42 -4.87 -15.65
N VAL A 167 -6.50 -3.97 -15.30
CA VAL A 167 -5.56 -3.36 -16.23
C VAL A 167 -4.13 -3.45 -15.69
N PRO A 168 -3.10 -3.39 -16.55
CA PRO A 168 -1.72 -3.32 -16.11
C PRO A 168 -1.47 -2.10 -15.24
N CYS A 169 -1.32 -2.31 -13.93
CA CYS A 169 -0.97 -1.22 -13.02
C CYS A 169 -0.01 -1.66 -11.90
N LEU A 170 0.87 -0.73 -11.54
CA LEU A 170 1.74 -0.83 -10.38
C LEU A 170 1.28 0.15 -9.31
N LEU A 171 0.79 -0.39 -8.20
CA LEU A 171 0.34 0.35 -7.03
C LEU A 171 1.49 0.44 -6.02
N ILE A 172 2.07 1.62 -5.83
CA ILE A 172 3.22 1.86 -4.97
C ILE A 172 2.76 2.55 -3.68
N CYS A 173 2.91 1.89 -2.53
CA CYS A 173 2.62 2.49 -1.22
C CYS A 173 3.74 3.45 -0.79
N GLY A 174 3.69 4.70 -1.25
CA GLY A 174 4.76 5.71 -1.10
C GLY A 174 4.82 6.44 0.25
N GLY A 175 3.83 6.29 1.13
CA GLY A 175 3.85 6.96 2.44
C GLY A 175 3.81 8.48 2.31
N ALA A 176 4.87 9.15 2.76
CA ALA A 176 4.99 10.62 2.68
C ALA A 176 5.83 11.08 1.46
N MET A 177 5.92 10.25 0.41
CA MET A 177 6.82 10.50 -0.72
C MET A 177 6.58 11.87 -1.39
N LEU A 178 5.32 12.25 -1.62
CA LEU A 178 4.98 13.52 -2.25
C LEU A 178 5.29 14.73 -1.34
N ASP A 179 5.14 14.59 -0.02
CA ASP A 179 5.52 15.66 0.91
C ASP A 179 7.05 15.86 0.94
N PHE A 180 7.84 14.81 0.76
CA PHE A 180 9.29 14.93 0.62
C PHE A 180 9.68 15.52 -0.74
N ALA A 181 9.06 15.05 -1.82
CA ALA A 181 9.34 15.51 -3.17
C ALA A 181 8.96 17.00 -3.37
N SER A 182 7.88 17.46 -2.73
CA SER A 182 7.47 18.88 -2.74
C SER A 182 8.32 19.78 -1.85
N GLY A 183 9.24 19.23 -1.06
CA GLY A 183 10.03 19.99 -0.09
C GLY A 183 9.25 20.43 1.15
N ARG A 184 7.99 19.98 1.33
CA ARG A 184 7.20 20.25 2.55
C ARG A 184 7.93 19.81 3.82
N PHE A 185 8.53 18.63 3.74
CA PHE A 185 9.38 18.10 4.79
C PHE A 185 10.82 17.98 4.27
N PRO A 186 11.80 18.62 4.91
CA PRO A 186 13.18 18.46 4.51
C PRO A 186 13.61 17.00 4.68
N ARG A 187 14.54 16.55 3.85
CA ARG A 187 15.20 15.24 4.05
C ARG A 187 16.17 15.36 5.22
N ALA A 188 16.31 14.27 5.99
CA ALA A 188 17.32 14.22 7.04
C ALA A 188 18.73 14.39 6.42
N PRO A 189 19.67 15.10 7.08
CA PRO A 189 21.05 15.20 6.64
C PRO A 189 21.67 13.82 6.37
N LEU A 190 22.58 13.74 5.38
CA LEU A 190 23.20 12.48 4.97
C LEU A 190 23.86 11.73 6.15
N LEU A 191 24.48 12.44 7.09
CA LEU A 191 25.08 11.83 8.27
C LEU A 191 24.01 11.15 9.15
N MET A 192 22.89 11.82 9.40
CA MET A 192 21.78 11.22 10.16
C MET A 192 21.16 10.02 9.44
N ARG A 193 21.03 10.08 8.10
CA ARG A 193 20.56 8.95 7.28
C ARG A 193 21.52 7.75 7.39
N ARG A 194 22.83 7.99 7.29
CA ARG A 194 23.88 6.95 7.43
C ARG A 194 23.89 6.34 8.84
N MET A 195 23.63 7.15 9.86
CA MET A 195 23.51 6.68 11.25
C MET A 195 22.14 6.03 11.56
N GLY A 196 21.19 6.01 10.60
CA GLY A 196 19.85 5.47 10.81
C GLY A 196 18.96 6.32 11.73
N LEU A 197 19.30 7.59 11.94
CA LEU A 197 18.57 8.56 12.79
C LEU A 197 17.50 9.36 12.03
N GLU A 198 17.14 8.95 10.82
CA GLU A 198 16.12 9.63 10.02
C GLU A 198 14.75 9.68 10.74
N TRP A 199 14.42 8.65 11.51
CA TRP A 199 13.18 8.62 12.31
C TRP A 199 13.17 9.70 13.40
N LEU A 200 14.33 9.97 14.03
CA LEU A 200 14.48 10.99 15.06
C LEU A 200 14.35 12.39 14.46
N PHE A 201 14.99 12.61 13.31
CA PHE A 201 14.85 13.86 12.55
C PHE A 201 13.37 14.13 12.20
N ARG A 202 12.64 13.11 11.73
CA ARG A 202 11.19 13.23 11.44
C ARG A 202 10.38 13.52 12.70
N LEU A 203 10.68 12.87 13.83
CA LEU A 203 10.01 13.12 15.09
C LEU A 203 10.16 14.59 15.54
N LEU A 204 11.34 15.18 15.33
CA LEU A 204 11.56 16.60 15.66
C LEU A 204 10.76 17.54 14.76
N LEU A 205 10.55 17.19 13.49
CA LEU A 205 9.73 17.98 12.55
C LEU A 205 8.24 17.87 12.83
N GLU A 206 7.75 16.68 13.19
CA GLU A 206 6.33 16.42 13.41
C GLU A 206 6.08 15.70 14.74
N PRO A 207 6.41 16.32 15.88
CA PRO A 207 6.38 15.66 17.18
C PRO A 207 4.97 15.17 17.51
N ARG A 208 3.94 16.00 17.32
CA ARG A 208 2.55 15.60 17.62
C ARG A 208 2.09 14.38 16.82
N ARG A 209 2.45 14.32 15.53
CA ARG A 209 2.03 13.22 14.64
C ARG A 209 2.81 11.93 14.90
N LEU A 210 4.10 12.05 15.20
CA LEU A 210 5.02 10.91 15.25
C LEU A 210 5.37 10.43 16.66
N PHE A 211 4.99 11.19 17.71
CA PHE A 211 5.27 10.82 19.10
C PHE A 211 4.70 9.44 19.44
N GLY A 212 3.41 9.21 19.22
CA GLY A 212 2.80 7.89 19.47
C GLY A 212 3.46 6.78 18.65
N ARG A 213 3.78 7.07 17.39
CA ARG A 213 4.41 6.12 16.47
C ARG A 213 5.82 5.70 16.90
N TYR A 214 6.58 6.57 17.57
CA TYR A 214 7.95 6.26 17.98
C TYR A 214 8.10 6.00 19.48
N VAL A 215 7.59 6.87 20.34
CA VAL A 215 7.79 6.74 21.79
C VAL A 215 7.05 5.53 22.36
N VAL A 216 5.82 5.28 21.91
CA VAL A 216 5.06 4.07 22.28
C VAL A 216 5.34 2.93 21.30
N GLY A 217 5.45 3.25 20.01
CA GLY A 217 5.64 2.24 18.97
C GLY A 217 6.98 1.49 19.03
N ILE A 218 8.09 2.13 19.38
CA ILE A 218 9.40 1.45 19.44
C ILE A 218 9.43 0.39 20.56
N PRO A 219 9.04 0.69 21.83
CA PRO A 219 8.95 -0.34 22.87
C PRO A 219 7.99 -1.48 22.49
N LEU A 220 6.83 -1.15 21.93
CA LEU A 220 5.85 -2.16 21.50
C LEU A 220 6.39 -3.07 20.39
N PHE A 221 7.14 -2.49 19.45
CA PHE A 221 7.81 -3.23 18.38
C PHE A 221 8.85 -4.22 18.93
N LEU A 222 9.68 -3.78 19.87
CA LEU A 222 10.66 -4.65 20.54
C LEU A 222 9.97 -5.78 21.32
N TYR A 223 8.88 -5.48 22.03
CA TYR A 223 8.05 -6.49 22.71
C TYR A 223 7.54 -7.54 21.71
N TYR A 224 6.97 -7.12 20.57
CA TYR A 224 6.47 -8.05 19.57
C TYR A 224 7.57 -8.88 18.92
N ILE A 225 8.74 -8.31 18.64
CA ILE A 225 9.90 -9.07 18.16
C ILE A 225 10.31 -10.12 19.20
N ALA A 226 10.45 -9.74 20.48
CA ALA A 226 10.84 -10.68 21.51
C ALA A 226 9.82 -11.82 21.65
N ARG A 227 8.52 -11.47 21.72
CA ARG A 227 7.42 -12.43 21.81
C ARG A 227 7.37 -13.40 20.63
N ASN A 228 7.53 -12.89 19.40
CA ASN A 228 7.39 -13.69 18.18
C ASN A 228 8.70 -14.41 17.82
N GLY A 229 9.86 -13.84 18.12
CA GLY A 229 11.18 -14.43 17.92
C GLY A 229 11.43 -15.66 18.80
N VAL A 230 10.94 -15.65 20.04
CA VAL A 230 10.99 -16.82 20.94
C VAL A 230 10.23 -18.03 20.36
N ARG A 231 9.20 -17.80 19.53
CA ARG A 231 8.44 -18.88 18.88
C ARG A 231 9.16 -19.50 17.67
N LEU A 232 10.06 -18.77 17.01
CA LEU A 232 10.82 -19.25 15.84
C LEU A 232 12.03 -20.12 16.22
N ASN A 233 12.53 -20.00 17.46
CA ASN A 233 13.64 -20.80 18.00
C ASN A 233 13.20 -22.14 18.63
N ARG A 234 11.92 -22.52 18.54
CA ARG A 234 11.53 -23.92 18.80
C ARG A 234 11.87 -24.76 17.56
N PRO A 235 12.67 -25.84 17.68
CA PRO A 235 12.93 -26.71 16.54
C PRO A 235 11.59 -27.24 16.00
N ARG A 236 11.25 -26.88 14.77
CA ARG A 236 10.14 -27.51 14.05
C ARG A 236 10.55 -28.95 13.75
N SER A 237 9.99 -29.89 14.50
CA SER A 237 9.91 -31.30 14.11
C SER A 237 9.36 -31.37 12.68
N GLY A 238 10.03 -32.18 11.84
CA GLY A 238 10.14 -31.97 10.40
C GLY A 238 8.85 -31.86 9.59
N GLN A 239 8.91 -31.02 8.56
CA GLN A 239 8.36 -31.26 7.23
C GLN A 239 8.99 -30.23 6.27
N GLN A 240 9.87 -30.72 5.40
CA GLN A 240 10.33 -29.99 4.22
C GLN A 240 9.27 -30.12 3.13
N THR A 241 8.65 -29.00 2.74
CA THR A 241 8.22 -28.76 1.36
C THR A 241 8.50 -27.30 1.02
N ALA A 242 9.14 -27.10 -0.14
CA ALA A 242 9.53 -25.80 -0.66
C ALA A 242 8.35 -25.08 -1.35
N HIS A 243 8.50 -23.76 -1.46
CA HIS A 243 7.64 -22.74 -2.06
C HIS A 243 6.61 -22.06 -1.12
N HIS A 244 6.77 -20.74 -1.02
CA HIS A 244 6.14 -19.76 -0.12
C HIS A 244 6.55 -19.82 1.36
N ALA A 245 7.45 -18.92 1.76
CA ALA A 245 7.72 -18.62 3.16
C ALA A 245 6.48 -17.94 3.78
N PRO A 246 5.84 -18.52 4.82
CA PRO A 246 4.75 -17.87 5.51
C PRO A 246 5.25 -16.62 6.23
N LEU A 247 4.46 -15.56 6.23
CA LEU A 247 4.74 -14.37 7.03
C LEU A 247 4.74 -14.74 8.53
N PRO A 248 5.55 -14.08 9.37
CA PRO A 248 5.77 -14.46 10.77
C PRO A 248 4.65 -13.95 11.68
N PHE A 249 3.40 -14.17 11.30
CA PHE A 249 2.23 -13.84 12.11
C PHE A 249 1.69 -15.11 12.78
N PRO A 250 1.32 -15.07 14.07
CA PRO A 250 0.59 -16.19 14.66
C PRO A 250 -0.77 -16.32 13.98
N GLU A 251 -1.10 -17.52 13.50
CA GLU A 251 -2.47 -17.89 13.18
C GLU A 251 -3.30 -17.79 14.47
N THR A 252 -4.25 -16.87 14.50
CA THR A 252 -5.28 -16.84 15.53
C THR A 252 -6.38 -17.77 15.08
N SER A 253 -6.59 -18.85 15.83
CA SER A 253 -7.74 -19.75 15.70
C SER A 253 -9.02 -18.94 15.65
N SER A 254 -9.68 -18.91 14.50
CA SER A 254 -11.04 -18.41 14.37
C SER A 254 -11.98 -19.42 15.06
N GLU A 255 -12.58 -19.02 16.17
CA GLU A 255 -13.82 -19.64 16.62
C GLU A 255 -14.87 -19.38 15.54
N SER A 256 -15.40 -20.48 15.01
CA SER A 256 -16.53 -20.54 14.11
C SER A 256 -17.79 -20.00 14.79
N ALA A 257 -18.21 -18.79 14.45
CA ALA A 257 -19.58 -18.34 14.67
C ALA A 257 -20.40 -18.64 13.41
N SER A 258 -21.04 -19.80 13.43
CA SER A 258 -22.14 -20.16 12.53
C SER A 258 -23.30 -19.18 12.71
N VAL A 259 -23.56 -18.34 11.70
CA VAL A 259 -24.83 -17.62 11.61
C VAL A 259 -25.76 -18.44 10.74
N ASN A 260 -26.73 -19.06 11.41
CA ASN A 260 -27.85 -19.77 10.80
C ASN A 260 -28.66 -18.83 9.91
N THR A 261 -28.79 -19.17 8.64
CA THR A 261 -29.82 -18.68 7.73
C THR A 261 -31.12 -19.43 8.04
N ALA A 262 -32.09 -18.78 8.68
CA ALA A 262 -33.50 -19.14 8.62
C ALA A 262 -34.35 -18.03 9.26
N LEU A 263 -35.06 -17.27 8.45
CA LEU A 263 -36.37 -16.71 8.79
C LEU A 263 -37.06 -16.25 7.51
N ASP A 264 -37.82 -17.18 6.94
CA ASP A 264 -39.03 -16.90 6.18
C ASP A 264 -40.01 -16.10 7.06
N CYS A 265 -40.62 -15.07 6.48
CA CYS A 265 -41.96 -14.64 6.88
C CYS A 265 -42.68 -14.00 5.70
N THR A 266 -43.54 -14.83 5.13
CA THR A 266 -44.68 -14.59 4.24
C THR A 266 -45.61 -13.48 4.73
N LEU A 267 -45.98 -12.55 3.85
CA LEU A 267 -47.26 -11.81 3.76
C LEU A 267 -47.20 -11.00 2.46
N ALA A 268 -48.18 -10.87 1.56
CA ALA A 268 -49.40 -11.58 1.23
C ALA A 268 -49.72 -11.10 -0.20
N SER A 269 -50.18 -12.01 -1.05
CA SER A 269 -50.65 -11.73 -2.41
C SER A 269 -52.05 -11.12 -2.40
N THR A 270 -52.32 -10.14 -3.27
CA THR A 270 -53.51 -10.11 -4.15
C THR A 270 -53.40 -9.02 -5.22
N SER A 271 -53.65 -9.42 -6.47
CA SER A 271 -54.27 -8.69 -7.63
C SER A 271 -53.62 -7.37 -8.08
N ASP A 272 -53.36 -7.07 -9.36
CA ASP A 272 -54.00 -7.49 -10.61
C ASP A 272 -53.09 -7.18 -11.81
N ALA A 273 -53.36 -7.88 -12.92
CA ALA A 273 -52.66 -7.74 -14.19
C ALA A 273 -53.44 -6.88 -15.20
N THR A 274 -52.70 -6.21 -16.09
CA THR A 274 -53.00 -5.89 -17.51
C THR A 274 -54.19 -4.99 -17.88
N SER A 275 -53.92 -3.82 -18.47
CA SER A 275 -53.89 -3.57 -19.94
C SER A 275 -54.25 -2.12 -20.31
N ASP A 276 -53.64 -1.66 -21.40
CA ASP A 276 -54.09 -0.64 -22.37
C ASP A 276 -54.57 0.75 -21.90
N CYS A 277 -53.92 1.82 -22.40
CA CYS A 277 -54.29 2.45 -23.68
C CYS A 277 -53.69 3.88 -23.81
N ASN A 278 -53.02 4.13 -24.93
CA ASN A 278 -52.92 5.37 -25.72
C ASN A 278 -53.03 6.79 -25.10
N ALA A 279 -51.94 7.54 -25.32
CA ALA A 279 -51.83 8.77 -26.15
C ALA A 279 -52.56 10.09 -25.79
N LYS A 280 -51.78 11.18 -26.03
CA LYS A 280 -52.16 12.62 -26.19
C LYS A 280 -52.47 13.36 -24.86
N THR A 281 -52.09 14.60 -24.59
CA THR A 281 -51.46 15.73 -25.32
C THR A 281 -51.20 16.86 -24.30
N ALA A 282 -50.08 17.59 -24.47
CA ALA A 282 -49.91 19.06 -24.40
C ALA A 282 -50.36 19.95 -23.19
N ASN A 283 -49.53 21.00 -23.02
CA ASN A 283 -49.71 22.32 -22.36
C ASN A 283 -49.57 22.39 -20.83
N HIS A 284 -48.54 23.08 -20.32
CA HIS A 284 -48.44 24.55 -20.12
C HIS A 284 -49.45 25.08 -19.09
N GLY A 285 -48.92 25.36 -17.90
CA GLY A 285 -49.59 25.90 -16.72
C GLY A 285 -48.75 25.60 -15.50
#